data_AF-A0A1F8FVY4-F1
#
_entry.id   AF-A0A1F8FVY4-F1
#
_cell.length_a   1.000
_cell.length_b   1.000
_cell.length_c   1.000
_cell.angle_alpha   90.00
_cell.angle_beta   90.00
_cell.angle_gamma   90.00
#
_symmetry.space_group_name_H-M   'P 1'
#
loop_
_entity.id
_entity.type
_entity.pdbx_description
1 polymer ?
#
loop_
_entity_poly.entity_id
_entity_poly.type
_entity_poly.pdbx_seq_one_letter_code
_entity_poly.pdbx_strand_id
1 'polypeptide(L)'
;MLPPGHIAAGFLTAQALLAFTDHSFSSVQMAQLSFIGAFFGFAPDLDCFYSFFRLKRFTITDDDPSHRKYYSHAPMLWLITGLVIWFFASDPFLKYTGLLVWLGSWSHFLLDTIQHGVMWAWPFTSNIFAIKDRGMKFHIAETKFFPFWFQFVKLYMTKAALSFYIEIAIILVALFIAYSSPVFTLLSNKF
;
A
#
# COMPACT_ATOMS: atom_id res chain seq x y z
N MET A 1 -1.14 -3.94 8.50
CA MET A 1 0.21 -3.36 8.47
C MET A 1 0.15 -1.87 8.80
N LEU A 2 1.28 -1.17 8.90
CA LEU A 2 1.31 0.27 9.14
C LEU A 2 1.05 1.03 7.83
N PRO A 3 0.09 1.97 7.79
CA PRO A 3 -0.16 2.79 6.60
C PRO A 3 1.11 3.41 5.98
N PRO A 4 2.07 3.97 6.77
CA PRO A 4 3.31 4.50 6.20
C PRO A 4 4.18 3.45 5.49
N GLY A 5 4.15 2.18 5.92
CA GLY A 5 4.92 1.11 5.31
C GLY A 5 4.45 0.80 3.90
N HIS A 6 3.13 0.74 3.70
CA HIS A 6 2.52 0.56 2.39
C HIS A 6 2.76 1.75 1.44
N ILE A 7 2.64 2.98 1.95
CA ILE A 7 2.93 4.20 1.18
C ILE A 7 4.40 4.20 0.73
N ALA A 8 5.32 3.86 1.64
CA ALA A 8 6.75 3.78 1.35
C ALA A 8 7.05 2.70 0.30
N ALA A 9 6.45 1.52 0.40
CA ALA A 9 6.62 0.46 -0.59
C ALA A 9 6.12 0.86 -1.98
N GLY A 10 4.96 1.52 -2.05
CA GLY A 10 4.43 2.08 -3.29
C GLY A 10 5.34 3.14 -3.90
N PHE A 11 5.89 4.04 -3.07
CA PHE A 11 6.87 5.04 -3.49
C PHE A 11 8.15 4.38 -4.06
N LEU A 12 8.71 3.39 -3.35
CA LEU A 12 9.90 2.66 -3.80
C LEU A 12 9.66 1.91 -5.10
N THR A 13 8.47 1.32 -5.25
CA THR A 13 8.05 0.66 -6.50
C THR A 13 8.04 1.65 -7.65
N ALA A 14 7.57 2.88 -7.42
CA ALA A 14 7.65 3.93 -8.42
C ALA A 14 9.09 4.33 -8.75
N GLN A 15 9.96 4.50 -7.75
CA GLN A 15 11.37 4.82 -8.00
C GLN A 15 12.05 3.73 -8.82
N ALA A 16 11.80 2.45 -8.49
CA ALA A 16 12.32 1.33 -9.23
C ALA A 16 11.83 1.36 -10.69
N LEU A 17 10.52 1.49 -10.91
CA LEU A 17 9.96 1.56 -12.26
C LEU A 17 10.53 2.73 -13.08
N LEU A 18 10.68 3.90 -12.46
CA LEU A 18 11.24 5.10 -13.09
C LEU A 18 12.75 5.00 -13.32
N ALA A 19 13.48 4.15 -12.59
CA ALA A 19 14.90 3.92 -12.84
C ALA A 19 15.14 3.05 -14.09
N PHE A 20 14.14 2.27 -14.52
CA PHE A 20 14.21 1.38 -15.69
C PHE A 20 13.37 1.88 -16.88
N THR A 21 12.88 3.12 -16.84
CA THR A 21 12.13 3.70 -17.96
C THR A 21 13.05 4.17 -19.08
N ASP A 22 12.68 3.89 -20.32
CA ASP A 22 13.35 4.45 -21.51
C ASP A 22 12.80 5.86 -21.86
N HIS A 23 11.77 6.34 -21.14
CA HIS A 23 11.14 7.64 -21.38
C HIS A 23 11.71 8.75 -20.51
N SER A 24 12.05 9.88 -21.13
CA SER A 24 12.47 11.09 -20.43
C SER A 24 11.26 11.88 -19.89
N PHE A 25 10.83 11.57 -18.67
CA PHE A 25 9.80 12.35 -17.98
C PHE A 25 10.37 13.66 -17.42
N SER A 26 9.55 14.72 -17.40
CA SER A 26 9.89 15.94 -16.67
C SER A 26 9.93 15.69 -15.16
N SER A 27 10.62 16.55 -14.41
CA SER A 27 10.69 16.45 -12.93
C SER A 27 9.30 16.47 -12.28
N VAL A 28 8.35 17.22 -12.84
CA VAL A 28 6.96 17.25 -12.37
C VAL A 28 6.27 15.90 -12.61
N GLN A 29 6.42 15.32 -13.80
CA GLN A 29 5.85 14.00 -14.11
C GLN A 29 6.47 12.90 -13.25
N MET A 30 7.78 12.93 -13.01
CA MET A 30 8.43 12.00 -12.10
C MET A 30 7.88 12.12 -10.67
N ALA A 31 7.68 13.34 -10.18
CA ALA A 31 7.07 13.57 -8.86
C ALA A 31 5.63 13.03 -8.80
N GLN A 32 4.83 13.27 -9.84
CA GLN A 32 3.47 12.76 -9.95
C GLN A 32 3.42 11.24 -9.98
N LEU A 33 4.26 10.59 -10.79
CA LEU A 33 4.35 9.12 -10.84
C LEU A 33 4.82 8.55 -9.49
N SER A 34 5.77 9.19 -8.83
CA SER A 34 6.20 8.80 -7.48
C SER A 34 5.05 8.86 -6.46
N PHE A 35 4.26 9.94 -6.52
CA PHE A 35 3.07 10.10 -5.69
C PHE A 35 1.98 9.07 -6.02
N ILE A 36 1.74 8.80 -7.30
CA ILE A 36 0.78 7.77 -7.76
C ILE A 36 1.17 6.40 -7.19
N GLY A 37 2.44 6.01 -7.28
CA GLY A 37 2.91 4.75 -6.69
C GLY A 37 2.68 4.71 -5.18
N ALA A 38 3.02 5.78 -4.47
CA ALA A 38 2.80 5.90 -3.02
C ALA A 38 1.31 5.78 -2.65
N PHE A 39 0.44 6.44 -3.42
CA PHE A 39 -1.01 6.39 -3.25
C PHE A 39 -1.56 4.98 -3.48
N PHE A 40 -1.20 4.34 -4.61
CA PHE A 40 -1.69 3.00 -4.93
C PHE A 40 -1.06 1.90 -4.06
N GLY A 41 0.08 2.15 -3.42
CA GLY A 41 0.59 1.34 -2.32
C GLY A 41 -0.36 1.29 -1.13
N PHE A 42 -1.11 2.36 -0.86
CA PHE A 42 -2.06 2.43 0.25
C PHE A 42 -3.53 2.23 -0.16
N ALA A 43 -3.85 2.43 -1.45
CA ALA A 43 -5.21 2.36 -1.97
C ALA A 43 -6.02 1.11 -1.57
N PRO A 44 -5.44 -0.11 -1.48
CA PRO A 44 -6.16 -1.30 -1.00
C PRO A 44 -6.79 -1.12 0.39
N ASP A 45 -6.12 -0.41 1.30
CA ASP A 45 -6.58 -0.18 2.68
C ASP A 45 -7.58 0.98 2.82
N LEU A 46 -7.91 1.70 1.75
CA LEU A 46 -8.94 2.75 1.79
C LEU A 46 -10.34 2.19 2.15
N ASP A 47 -10.54 0.90 1.92
CA ASP A 47 -11.73 0.15 2.31
C ASP A 47 -11.96 0.09 3.83
N CYS A 48 -10.88 0.15 4.60
CA CYS A 48 -10.90 0.24 6.05
C CYS A 48 -11.54 1.54 6.47
N PHE A 49 -11.13 2.66 5.87
CA PHE A 49 -11.68 3.99 6.14
C PHE A 49 -13.15 4.10 5.74
N TYR A 50 -13.54 3.48 4.62
CA TYR A 50 -14.95 3.37 4.24
C TYR A 50 -15.76 2.62 5.30
N SER A 51 -15.25 1.47 5.76
CA SER A 51 -15.89 0.66 6.81
C SER A 51 -15.96 1.43 8.13
N PHE A 52 -14.90 2.14 8.51
CA PHE A 52 -14.87 2.99 9.71
C PHE A 52 -15.91 4.12 9.64
N PHE A 53 -16.02 4.81 8.50
CA PHE A 53 -16.99 5.88 8.31
C PHE A 53 -18.43 5.37 8.37
N ARG A 54 -18.70 4.20 7.76
CA ARG A 54 -20.03 3.58 7.73
C ARG A 54 -20.44 3.01 9.09
N LEU A 55 -19.54 2.32 9.78
CA LEU A 55 -19.82 1.62 11.04
C LEU A 55 -19.74 2.54 12.27
N LYS A 56 -19.20 3.76 12.12
CA LYS A 56 -19.04 4.77 13.20
C LYS A 56 -18.36 4.23 14.47
N ARG A 57 -17.58 3.16 14.35
CA ARG A 57 -16.85 2.52 15.47
C ARG A 57 -15.45 2.14 15.04
N PHE A 58 -14.50 2.24 15.97
CA PHE A 58 -13.12 1.76 15.80
C PHE A 58 -12.95 0.30 16.18
N THR A 59 -13.89 -0.25 16.94
CA THR A 59 -13.84 -1.62 17.44
C THR A 59 -14.27 -2.60 16.32
N ILE A 60 -13.30 -3.39 15.85
CA ILE A 60 -13.53 -4.55 14.98
C ILE A 60 -13.80 -5.73 15.90
N THR A 61 -15.02 -6.26 15.89
CA THR A 61 -15.34 -7.47 16.66
C THR A 61 -14.86 -8.71 15.90
N ASP A 62 -14.72 -9.85 16.57
CA ASP A 62 -14.29 -11.09 15.90
C ASP A 62 -15.28 -11.55 14.82
N ASP A 63 -16.53 -11.10 14.91
CA ASP A 63 -17.61 -11.37 13.95
C ASP A 63 -17.59 -10.46 12.73
N ASP A 64 -16.82 -9.36 12.75
CA ASP A 64 -16.78 -8.44 11.62
C ASP A 64 -16.03 -9.07 10.42
N PRO A 65 -16.56 -8.92 9.19
CA PRO A 65 -15.83 -9.33 7.99
C PRO A 65 -14.48 -8.64 7.93
N SER A 66 -13.41 -9.42 7.81
CA SER A 66 -12.08 -8.86 7.58
C SER A 66 -12.08 -8.09 6.26
N HIS A 67 -11.66 -6.82 6.26
CA HIS A 67 -11.52 -6.00 5.04
C HIS A 67 -10.63 -6.66 3.98
N ARG A 68 -9.76 -7.58 4.42
CA ARG A 68 -8.88 -8.39 3.57
C ARG A 68 -9.64 -9.33 2.63
N LYS A 69 -10.94 -9.50 2.84
CA LYS A 69 -11.85 -10.24 1.96
C LYS A 69 -12.60 -9.33 0.97
N TYR A 70 -12.41 -8.01 1.02
CA TYR A 70 -13.00 -7.10 0.05
C TYR A 70 -12.22 -7.13 -1.27
N TYR A 71 -12.88 -6.74 -2.37
CA TYR A 71 -12.27 -6.77 -3.71
C TYR A 71 -11.06 -5.84 -3.86
N SER A 72 -10.96 -4.80 -3.04
CA SER A 72 -9.75 -3.97 -2.86
C SER A 72 -8.51 -4.79 -2.50
N HIS A 73 -8.68 -5.94 -1.86
CA HIS A 73 -7.61 -6.88 -1.50
C HIS A 73 -7.48 -8.07 -2.48
N ALA A 74 -8.06 -7.96 -3.69
CA ALA A 74 -7.88 -8.92 -4.77
C ALA A 74 -6.78 -8.43 -5.75
N PRO A 75 -5.59 -9.05 -5.80
CA PRO A 75 -4.49 -8.60 -6.67
C PRO A 75 -4.86 -8.54 -8.16
N MET A 76 -5.74 -9.44 -8.59
CA MET A 76 -6.24 -9.50 -9.97
C MET A 76 -7.01 -8.23 -10.37
N LEU A 77 -7.75 -7.58 -9.45
CA LEU A 77 -8.47 -6.35 -9.73
C LEU A 77 -7.49 -5.24 -10.18
N TRP A 78 -6.40 -5.08 -9.44
CA TRP A 78 -5.38 -4.06 -9.69
C TRP A 78 -4.55 -4.36 -10.92
N LEU A 79 -4.25 -5.64 -11.15
CA LEU A 79 -3.61 -6.11 -12.39
C LEU A 79 -4.46 -5.74 -13.61
N ILE A 80 -5.74 -6.15 -13.63
CA ILE A 80 -6.64 -5.88 -14.75
C ILE A 80 -6.78 -4.37 -14.97
N THR A 81 -6.99 -3.60 -13.90
CA THR A 81 -7.14 -2.14 -13.98
C THR A 81 -5.89 -1.49 -14.56
N GLY A 82 -4.70 -1.85 -14.07
CA GLY A 82 -3.44 -1.32 -14.56
C GLY A 82 -3.16 -1.70 -16.00
N LEU A 83 -3.45 -2.94 -16.41
CA LEU A 83 -3.29 -3.40 -17.79
C LEU A 83 -4.26 -2.70 -18.75
N VAL A 84 -5.52 -2.48 -18.35
CA VAL A 84 -6.47 -1.72 -19.15
C VAL A 84 -5.93 -0.30 -19.38
N ILE A 85 -5.44 0.38 -18.35
CA ILE A 85 -4.84 1.71 -18.53
C ILE A 85 -3.63 1.63 -19.47
N TRP A 86 -2.73 0.66 -19.28
CA TRP A 86 -1.52 0.49 -20.10
C TRP A 86 -1.82 0.28 -21.59
N PHE A 87 -2.74 -0.63 -21.91
CA PHE A 87 -3.02 -0.98 -23.31
C PHE A 87 -3.85 0.07 -24.05
N PHE A 88 -4.70 0.82 -23.35
CA PHE A 88 -5.55 1.84 -23.97
C PHE A 88 -4.94 3.25 -23.96
N ALA A 89 -3.91 3.50 -23.13
CA ALA A 89 -3.19 4.77 -23.15
C ALA A 89 -2.21 4.84 -24.32
N SER A 90 -2.26 5.92 -25.09
CA SER A 90 -1.23 6.27 -26.08
C SER A 90 -0.07 7.04 -25.43
N ASP A 91 -0.37 7.86 -24.42
CA ASP A 91 0.60 8.69 -23.71
C ASP A 91 1.49 7.86 -22.74
N PRO A 92 2.83 8.00 -22.81
CA PRO A 92 3.74 7.29 -21.92
C PRO A 92 3.49 7.55 -20.43
N PHE A 93 3.10 8.75 -20.04
CA PHE A 93 2.84 9.05 -18.63
C PHE A 93 1.61 8.27 -18.13
N LEU A 94 0.53 8.22 -18.91
CA LEU A 94 -0.65 7.40 -18.59
C LEU A 94 -0.34 5.90 -18.58
N LYS A 95 0.52 5.42 -19.48
CA LYS A 95 1.01 4.04 -19.45
C LYS A 95 1.68 3.73 -18.11
N TYR A 96 2.66 4.53 -17.70
CA TYR A 96 3.36 4.35 -16.43
C TYR A 96 2.42 4.52 -15.23
N THR A 97 1.41 5.39 -15.32
CA THR A 97 0.33 5.47 -14.34
C THR A 97 -0.38 4.12 -14.20
N GLY A 98 -0.74 3.47 -15.31
CA GLY A 98 -1.34 2.13 -15.31
C GLY A 98 -0.45 1.07 -14.66
N LEU A 99 0.85 1.07 -14.97
CA LEU A 99 1.80 0.18 -14.27
C LEU A 99 1.85 0.45 -12.78
N LEU A 100 1.77 1.69 -12.33
CA LEU A 100 1.80 2.05 -10.92
C LEU A 100 0.50 1.73 -10.19
N VAL A 101 -0.66 1.80 -10.86
CA VAL A 101 -1.91 1.25 -10.32
C VAL A 101 -1.74 -0.23 -10.00
N TRP A 102 -1.13 -0.98 -10.92
CA TRP A 102 -0.88 -2.41 -10.70
C TRP A 102 0.24 -2.65 -9.68
N LEU A 103 1.47 -2.27 -9.99
CA LEU A 103 2.66 -2.60 -9.21
C LEU A 103 2.65 -1.90 -7.85
N GLY A 104 2.16 -0.66 -7.77
CA GLY A 104 1.99 0.07 -6.52
C GLY A 104 1.08 -0.71 -5.58
N SER A 105 -0.12 -1.11 -6.03
CA SER A 105 -1.01 -1.95 -5.20
C SER A 105 -0.47 -3.35 -4.96
N TRP A 106 0.34 -3.92 -5.85
CA TRP A 106 0.98 -5.20 -5.58
C TRP A 106 2.08 -5.11 -4.51
N SER A 107 2.77 -3.99 -4.40
CA SER A 107 3.73 -3.77 -3.29
C SER A 107 3.05 -3.90 -1.93
N HIS A 108 1.81 -3.40 -1.79
CA HIS A 108 0.95 -3.62 -0.63
C HIS A 108 0.73 -5.12 -0.36
N PHE A 109 0.30 -5.86 -1.39
CA PHE A 109 -0.04 -7.27 -1.25
C PHE A 109 1.16 -8.14 -0.90
N LEU A 110 2.33 -7.81 -1.43
CA LEU A 110 3.57 -8.50 -1.09
C LEU A 110 3.91 -8.35 0.40
N LEU A 111 3.76 -7.13 0.94
CA LEU A 111 3.95 -6.91 2.37
C LEU A 111 2.91 -7.65 3.19
N ASP A 112 1.64 -7.53 2.83
CA ASP A 112 0.55 -8.19 3.54
C ASP A 112 0.69 -9.71 3.56
N THR A 113 1.24 -10.30 2.49
CA THR A 113 1.53 -11.74 2.37
C THR A 113 2.47 -12.26 3.47
N ILE A 114 3.31 -11.40 4.06
CA ILE A 114 4.30 -11.83 5.06
C ILE A 114 3.60 -12.40 6.31
N GLN A 115 2.58 -11.73 6.85
CA GLN A 115 1.91 -12.19 8.09
C GLN A 115 0.38 -12.12 8.11
N HIS A 116 -0.28 -11.36 7.23
CA HIS A 116 -1.73 -11.16 7.33
C HIS A 116 -2.47 -11.93 6.25
N GLY A 117 -1.93 -11.81 5.04
CA GLY A 117 -2.31 -12.53 3.84
C GLY A 117 -3.23 -11.75 2.91
N VAL A 118 -3.32 -12.27 1.69
CA VAL A 118 -4.00 -11.66 0.53
C VAL A 118 -4.73 -12.73 -0.28
N MET A 119 -5.79 -12.35 -0.99
CA MET A 119 -6.54 -13.24 -1.89
C MET A 119 -5.86 -13.44 -3.26
N TRP A 120 -4.62 -13.96 -3.28
CA TRP A 120 -3.85 -14.13 -4.52
C TRP A 120 -4.56 -14.94 -5.61
N ALA A 121 -5.40 -15.90 -5.23
CA ALA A 121 -6.11 -16.77 -6.16
C ALA A 121 -7.56 -16.32 -6.46
N TRP A 122 -7.94 -15.09 -6.10
CA TRP A 122 -9.20 -14.50 -6.57
C TRP A 122 -9.13 -14.26 -8.10
N PRO A 123 -10.18 -14.53 -8.89
CA PRO A 123 -11.57 -14.84 -8.49
C PRO A 123 -11.89 -16.32 -8.29
N PHE A 124 -10.92 -17.23 -8.43
CA PHE A 124 -11.16 -18.67 -8.28
C PHE A 124 -11.45 -19.08 -6.83
N THR A 125 -10.86 -18.37 -5.86
CA THR A 125 -11.14 -18.58 -4.44
C THR A 125 -10.94 -17.27 -3.64
N SER A 126 -11.71 -17.10 -2.58
CA SER A 126 -11.57 -16.01 -1.60
C SER A 126 -10.66 -16.38 -0.41
N ASN A 127 -9.90 -17.47 -0.54
CA ASN A 127 -8.92 -17.88 0.46
C ASN A 127 -7.79 -16.86 0.57
N ILE A 128 -7.49 -16.46 1.81
CA ILE A 128 -6.36 -15.57 2.14
C ILE A 128 -5.07 -16.40 2.18
N PHE A 129 -3.99 -15.99 1.53
CA PHE A 129 -2.70 -16.69 1.56
C PHE A 129 -1.65 -15.83 2.26
N ALA A 130 -0.92 -16.40 3.21
CA ALA A 130 0.15 -15.75 3.97
C ALA A 130 1.31 -16.71 4.21
N ILE A 131 2.52 -16.18 4.40
CA ILE A 131 3.72 -16.95 4.74
C ILE A 131 3.67 -17.39 6.21
N LYS A 132 3.23 -16.50 7.11
CA LYS A 132 3.12 -16.77 8.55
C LYS A 132 1.79 -16.23 9.09
N ASP A 133 1.33 -16.79 10.21
CA ASP A 133 0.23 -16.28 11.04
C ASP A 133 -1.05 -15.92 10.27
N ARG A 134 -1.40 -16.74 9.26
CA ARG A 134 -2.54 -16.55 8.36
C ARG A 134 -3.81 -16.18 9.12
N GLY A 135 -4.39 -15.02 8.80
CA GLY A 135 -5.65 -14.57 9.37
C GLY A 135 -5.54 -14.05 10.81
N MET A 136 -4.35 -13.61 11.24
CA MET A 136 -4.17 -12.91 12.52
C MET A 136 -5.16 -11.75 12.65
N LYS A 137 -5.86 -11.70 13.79
CA LYS A 137 -6.76 -10.60 14.17
C LYS A 137 -6.17 -9.82 15.33
N PHE A 138 -6.30 -8.49 15.25
CA PHE A 138 -5.99 -7.58 16.35
C PHE A 138 -7.29 -7.20 17.05
N HIS A 139 -7.50 -7.71 18.26
CA HIS A 139 -8.61 -7.28 19.09
C HIS A 139 -8.20 -6.01 19.84
N ILE A 140 -8.83 -4.87 19.51
CA ILE A 140 -8.57 -3.56 20.12
C ILE A 140 -9.89 -2.96 20.57
N ALA A 141 -10.10 -2.93 21.89
CA ALA A 141 -11.31 -2.41 22.53
C ALA A 141 -11.23 -0.89 22.78
N GLU A 142 -10.76 -0.12 21.79
CA GLU A 142 -10.65 1.34 21.86
C GLU A 142 -11.61 2.00 20.87
N THR A 143 -12.26 3.08 21.33
CA THR A 143 -13.24 3.85 20.52
C THR A 143 -12.72 5.21 20.10
N LYS A 144 -11.56 5.63 20.62
CA LYS A 144 -10.91 6.90 20.28
C LYS A 144 -9.79 6.67 19.27
N PHE A 145 -9.66 7.57 18.30
CA PHE A 145 -8.69 7.46 17.20
C PHE A 145 -7.24 7.26 17.68
N PHE A 146 -6.68 8.20 18.45
CA PHE A 146 -5.27 8.12 18.87
C PHE A 146 -4.97 6.93 19.79
N PRO A 147 -5.78 6.64 20.84
CA PRO A 147 -5.59 5.44 21.66
C PRO A 147 -5.66 4.14 20.87
N PHE A 148 -6.60 4.01 19.93
CA PHE A 148 -6.72 2.85 19.05
C PHE A 148 -5.41 2.61 18.28
N TRP A 149 -4.88 3.65 17.62
CA TRP A 149 -3.65 3.52 16.84
C TRP A 149 -2.42 3.23 17.72
N PHE A 150 -2.34 3.81 18.91
CA PHE A 150 -1.24 3.51 19.84
C PHE A 150 -1.27 2.05 20.29
N GLN A 151 -2.46 1.52 20.64
CA GLN A 151 -2.62 0.10 20.96
C GLN A 151 -2.35 -0.80 19.77
N PHE A 152 -2.81 -0.41 18.58
CA PHE A 152 -2.52 -1.11 17.34
C PHE A 152 -1.02 -1.27 17.13
N VAL A 153 -0.25 -0.17 17.18
CA VAL A 153 1.22 -0.21 17.03
C VAL A 153 1.86 -1.13 18.07
N LYS A 154 1.46 -1.05 19.34
CA LYS A 154 2.01 -1.91 20.40
C LYS A 154 1.74 -3.40 20.14
N LEU A 155 0.52 -3.75 19.75
CA LEU A 155 0.16 -5.13 19.40
C LEU A 155 0.85 -5.57 18.11
N TYR A 156 1.01 -4.66 17.17
CA TYR A 156 1.64 -4.91 15.88
C TYR A 156 3.12 -5.24 16.04
N MET A 157 3.85 -4.43 16.82
CA MET A 157 5.25 -4.65 17.17
C MET A 157 5.50 -6.00 17.85
N THR A 158 4.54 -6.51 18.61
CA THR A 158 4.70 -7.75 19.40
C THR A 158 4.21 -8.98 18.66
N LYS A 159 3.02 -8.93 18.05
CA LYS A 159 2.41 -10.09 17.36
C LYS A 159 2.84 -10.21 15.90
N ALA A 160 3.08 -9.09 15.22
CA ALA A 160 3.50 -9.04 13.83
C ALA A 160 4.92 -8.43 13.68
N ALA A 161 5.82 -8.79 14.60
CA ALA A 161 7.15 -8.20 14.70
C ALA A 161 7.94 -8.26 13.38
N LEU A 162 7.87 -9.39 12.66
CA LEU A 162 8.57 -9.56 11.38
C LEU A 162 8.09 -8.53 10.36
N SER A 163 6.78 -8.43 10.15
CA SER A 163 6.19 -7.43 9.25
C SER A 163 6.51 -6.00 9.71
N PHE A 164 6.44 -5.73 11.02
CA PHE A 164 6.80 -4.42 11.58
C PHE A 164 8.23 -4.01 11.23
N TYR A 165 9.24 -4.86 11.48
CA TYR A 165 10.63 -4.50 11.20
C TYR A 165 10.92 -4.36 9.71
N ILE A 166 10.30 -5.19 8.86
CA ILE A 166 10.41 -5.07 7.40
C ILE A 166 9.84 -3.73 6.94
N GLU A 167 8.68 -3.32 7.45
CA GLU A 167 8.08 -2.04 7.11
C GLU A 167 8.93 -0.85 7.58
N ILE A 168 9.51 -0.90 8.79
CA ILE A 168 10.43 0.14 9.25
C ILE A 168 11.64 0.24 8.31
N ALA A 169 12.22 -0.88 7.88
CA ALA A 169 13.33 -0.88 6.93
C ALA A 169 12.91 -0.24 5.59
N ILE A 170 11.73 -0.59 5.07
CA ILE A 170 11.18 -0.02 3.83
C ILE A 170 10.97 1.50 3.97
N ILE A 171 10.41 1.95 5.09
CA ILE A 171 10.21 3.38 5.37
C ILE A 171 11.54 4.11 5.39
N LEU A 172 12.55 3.57 6.07
CA LEU A 172 13.88 4.20 6.14
C LEU A 172 14.54 4.30 4.76
N VAL A 173 14.43 3.26 3.93
CA VAL A 173 14.94 3.28 2.54
C VAL A 173 14.19 4.31 1.70
N ALA A 174 12.85 4.37 1.83
CA ALA A 174 12.04 5.36 1.12
C ALA A 174 12.42 6.79 1.50
N LEU A 175 12.60 7.07 2.80
CA LEU A 175 13.04 8.38 3.30
C LEU A 175 14.44 8.74 2.79
N PHE A 176 15.37 7.79 2.80
CA PHE A 176 16.71 8.01 2.26
C PHE A 176 16.67 8.39 0.78
N ILE A 177 15.95 7.61 -0.05
CA ILE A 177 15.83 7.89 -1.48
C ILE A 177 15.09 9.22 -1.74
N ALA A 178 14.03 9.51 -0.98
CA ALA A 178 13.30 10.76 -1.08
C ALA A 178 14.21 11.96 -0.76
N TYR A 179 15.02 11.87 0.30
CA TYR A 179 15.97 12.90 0.70
C TYR A 179 17.10 13.10 -0.33
N SER A 180 17.59 12.01 -0.93
CA SER A 180 18.63 12.06 -1.96
C SER A 180 18.12 12.44 -3.35
N SER A 181 16.80 12.54 -3.55
CA SER A 181 16.21 12.86 -4.86
C SER A 181 16.25 14.37 -5.16
N PRO A 182 16.72 14.79 -6.36
CA PRO A 182 16.72 16.20 -6.78
C PRO A 182 15.34 16.87 -6.76
N VAL A 183 14.27 16.06 -6.83
CA VAL A 183 12.88 16.52 -6.79
C VAL A 183 12.52 17.11 -5.42
N PHE A 184 13.05 16.57 -4.33
CA PHE A 184 12.78 17.08 -2.99
C PHE A 184 13.50 18.41 -2.75
N THR A 185 14.71 18.57 -3.31
CA THR A 185 15.49 19.82 -3.30
C THR A 185 14.73 20.97 -3.99
N LEU A 186 13.97 20.68 -5.05
CA LEU A 186 13.14 21.68 -5.74
C LEU A 186 11.93 22.15 -4.93
N LEU A 187 11.36 21.27 -4.09
CA LEU A 187 10.23 21.62 -3.22
C LEU A 187 10.70 22.30 -1.94
N SER A 188 11.84 21.90 -1.36
CA SER A 188 12.41 22.53 -0.17
C SER A 188 12.93 23.95 -0.43
N ASN A 189 13.35 24.26 -1.66
CA ASN A 189 13.85 25.59 -2.02
C ASN A 189 12.74 26.60 -2.35
N LYS A 190 11.46 26.20 -2.29
CA LYS A 190 10.31 27.08 -2.51
C LYS A 190 9.56 27.45 -1.23
N PHE A 191 10.04 27.00 -0.06
CA PHE A 191 9.50 27.32 1.25
C PHE A 191 10.59 27.82 2.19
#